data_AF-A0A256Y8T5-F1
#
_entry.id   AF-A0A256Y8T5-F1
#
_cell.length_a   1.000
_cell.length_b   1.000
_cell.length_c   1.000
_cell.angle_alpha   90.00
_cell.angle_beta   90.00
_cell.angle_gamma   90.00
#
_symmetry.space_group_name_H-M   'P 1'
#
loop_
_entity.id
_entity.type
_entity.pdbx_description
1 polymer ?
#
loop_
_entity_poly.entity_id
_entity_poly.type
_entity_poly.pdbx_seq_one_letter_code
_entity_poly.pdbx_strand_id
1 'polypeptide(L)' 'MHILQPKHIKLSEKESEEILKKFNISKAQLPKIFLSDAALPEGCEVGDIIKIERKDEEGISPYFRVVV' A
#
# COMPACT_ATOMS: atom_id res chain seq x y z
N MET A 1 -18.06 9.77 6.17
CA MET A 1 -16.92 10.30 5.41
C MET A 1 -15.87 10.78 6.40
N HIS A 2 -14.75 10.07 6.52
CA HIS A 2 -13.63 10.53 7.34
C HIS A 2 -12.71 11.40 6.47
N ILE A 3 -12.55 12.66 6.84
CA ILE A 3 -11.74 13.67 6.13
C ILE A 3 -10.25 13.26 6.04
N LEU A 4 -9.82 12.34 6.90
CA LEU A 4 -8.42 11.92 7.06
C LEU A 4 -8.07 10.57 6.40
N GLN A 5 -8.98 9.95 5.64
CA GLN A 5 -8.67 8.66 5.02
C GLN A 5 -7.87 8.87 3.73
N PRO A 6 -6.62 8.39 3.64
CA PRO A 6 -5.83 8.47 2.42
C PRO A 6 -6.36 7.50 1.35
N LYS A 7 -5.99 7.75 0.10
CA LYS A 7 -6.38 6.86 -1.02
C LYS A 7 -5.51 5.60 -1.00
N HIS A 8 -6.15 4.44 -1.00
CA HIS A 8 -5.52 3.13 -1.07
C HIS A 8 -5.72 2.56 -2.49
N ILE A 9 -4.62 2.22 -3.15
CA ILE A 9 -4.59 1.72 -4.53
C ILE A 9 -3.86 0.38 -4.51
N LYS A 10 -4.50 -0.68 -5.02
CA LYS A 10 -3.86 -1.97 -5.24
C LYS A 10 -2.87 -1.85 -6.40
N LEU A 11 -1.61 -2.22 -6.15
CA LEU A 11 -0.60 -2.28 -7.21
C LEU A 11 -0.70 -3.61 -7.96
N SER A 12 -0.34 -3.59 -9.24
CA SER A 12 -0.15 -4.82 -10.00
C SER A 12 1.15 -5.51 -9.60
N GLU A 13 1.27 -6.82 -9.85
CA GLU A 13 2.48 -7.61 -9.53
C GLU A 13 3.75 -6.96 -10.11
N LYS A 14 3.69 -6.49 -11.36
CA LYS A 14 4.82 -5.82 -12.03
C LYS A 14 5.29 -4.57 -11.29
N GLU A 15 4.37 -3.66 -10.98
CA GLU A 15 4.71 -2.44 -10.23
C GLU A 15 5.24 -2.77 -8.84
N SER A 16 4.65 -3.78 -8.19
CA SER A 16 5.08 -4.22 -6.88
C SER A 16 6.53 -4.73 -6.91
N GLU A 17 6.93 -5.49 -7.92
CA GLU A 17 8.31 -5.95 -8.09
C GLU A 17 9.28 -4.81 -8.41
N GLU A 18 8.87 -3.85 -9.23
CA GLU A 18 9.70 -2.68 -9.54
C GLU A 18 9.96 -1.83 -8.29
N ILE A 19 8.93 -1.63 -7.44
CA ILE A 19 9.06 -0.93 -6.15
C ILE A 19 10.02 -1.70 -5.23
N LEU A 20 9.81 -3.01 -5.06
CA LEU A 20 10.66 -3.85 -4.21
C LEU A 20 12.12 -3.82 -4.68
N LYS A 21 12.37 -3.87 -5.99
CA LYS A 21 13.72 -3.74 -6.57
C LYS A 21 14.30 -2.34 -6.37
N LYS A 22 13.50 -1.29 -6.60
CA LYS A 22 13.93 0.11 -6.47
C LYS A 22 14.37 0.45 -5.04
N PHE A 23 13.63 -0.03 -4.05
CA PHE A 23 13.97 0.15 -2.63
C PHE A 23 14.89 -0.95 -2.09
N ASN A 24 15.15 -1.99 -2.88
CA ASN A 24 15.95 -3.16 -2.52
C ASN A 24 15.49 -3.81 -1.20
N ILE A 25 14.16 -3.98 -1.06
CA ILE A 25 13.50 -4.56 0.11
C ILE A 25 12.66 -5.77 -0.27
N SER A 26 12.41 -6.64 0.70
CA SER A 26 11.48 -7.77 0.57
C SER A 26 10.07 -7.40 1.00
N LYS A 27 9.05 -8.10 0.47
CA LYS A 27 7.64 -7.93 0.87
C LYS A 27 7.44 -8.00 2.39
N ALA A 28 8.19 -8.88 3.07
CA ALA A 28 8.11 -9.06 4.52
C ALA A 28 8.63 -7.86 5.33
N GLN A 29 9.43 -6.97 4.73
CA GLN A 29 9.95 -5.76 5.37
C GLN A 29 8.97 -4.59 5.24
N LEU A 30 7.96 -4.69 4.37
CA LEU A 30 6.90 -3.69 4.30
C LEU A 30 5.99 -3.78 5.52
N PRO A 31 5.47 -2.65 6.00
CA PRO A 31 4.42 -2.63 7.00
C PRO A 31 3.24 -3.49 6.56
N LYS A 32 2.75 -4.32 7.48
CA LYS A 32 1.67 -5.27 7.21
C LYS A 32 0.30 -4.62 7.43
N ILE A 33 -0.68 -4.98 6.63
CA ILE A 33 -2.08 -4.62 6.79
C ILE A 33 -2.92 -5.89 6.75
N PHE A 34 -3.89 -6.02 7.65
CA PHE A 34 -4.77 -7.18 7.67
C PHE A 34 -5.78 -7.10 6.54
N LEU A 35 -6.10 -8.24 5.91
CA LEU A 35 -7.19 -8.33 4.94
C LEU A 35 -8.54 -7.82 5.47
N SER A 36 -8.75 -7.89 6.79
CA SER A 36 -9.96 -7.41 7.47
C SER A 36 -10.03 -5.88 7.64
N ASP A 37 -9.01 -5.13 7.21
CA ASP A 37 -8.98 -3.68 7.35
C ASP A 37 -9.96 -3.00 6.37
N ALA A 38 -10.85 -2.17 6.90
CA ALA A 38 -11.89 -1.49 6.12
C ALA A 38 -11.34 -0.43 5.13
N ALA A 39 -10.05 -0.08 5.23
CA ALA A 39 -9.41 0.84 4.29
C ALA A 39 -8.87 0.13 3.03
N LEU A 40 -8.88 -1.20 2.99
CA LEU A 40 -8.46 -1.96 1.81
C LEU A 40 -9.51 -1.85 0.68
N PRO A 41 -9.06 -1.72 -0.59
CA PRO A 41 -9.97 -1.81 -1.72
C PRO A 41 -10.54 -3.23 -1.86
N GLU A 42 -11.74 -3.34 -2.44
CA GLU A 42 -12.39 -4.62 -2.70
C GLU A 42 -11.54 -5.49 -3.66
N GLY A 43 -11.33 -6.76 -3.33
CA GLY A 43 -10.53 -7.69 -4.15
C GLY A 43 -9.02 -7.69 -3.88
N CYS A 44 -8.59 -7.26 -2.69
CA CYS A 44 -7.23 -7.51 -2.21
C CYS A 44 -7.08 -8.96 -1.72
N GLU A 45 -5.91 -9.55 -1.94
CA GLU A 45 -5.56 -10.88 -1.47
C GLU A 45 -4.29 -10.82 -0.61
N VAL A 46 -4.08 -11.86 0.19
CA VAL A 46 -2.87 -11.99 1.02
C VAL A 46 -1.64 -12.01 0.11
N GLY A 47 -0.70 -11.11 0.36
CA GLY A 47 0.52 -10.93 -0.44
C GLY A 47 0.49 -9.76 -1.44
N ASP A 48 -0.67 -9.11 -1.61
CA ASP A 48 -0.76 -7.88 -2.40
C ASP A 48 -0.04 -6.71 -1.74
N ILE A 49 0.47 -5.79 -2.55
CA ILE A 49 1.04 -4.52 -2.09
C ILE A 49 0.07 -3.38 -2.40
N ILE A 50 -0.26 -2.63 -1.35
CA ILE A 50 -1.14 -1.46 -1.42
C ILE A 50 -0.28 -0.20 -1.38
N LYS A 51 -0.48 0.66 -2.37
CA LYS A 51 0.03 2.02 -2.38
C LYS A 51 -0.98 2.94 -1.69
N ILE A 52 -0.49 3.71 -0.75
CA ILE A 52 -1.26 4.68 0.03
C ILE A 52 -0.72 6.06 -0.29
N GLU A 53 -1.56 6.91 -0.84
CA GLU A 53 -1.19 8.30 -1.14
C GLU A 53 -1.64 9.18 0.02
N ARG A 54 -0.69 9.50 0.91
CA ARG A 54 -0.93 10.43 2.02
C ARG A 54 -0.63 11.84 1.55
N LYS A 55 -1.60 12.73 1.73
CA LYS A 55 -1.43 14.16 1.48
C LYS A 55 -1.07 14.82 2.81
N ASP A 56 0.19 15.22 2.94
CA ASP A 56 0.72 15.97 4.06
C ASP A 56 0.94 17.44 3.64
N GLU A 57 1.36 18.30 4.57
CA GLU A 57 1.60 19.72 4.31
C GLU A 57 2.66 19.96 3.21
N GLU A 58 3.60 19.02 3.04
CA GLU A 58 4.70 19.10 2.07
C GLU A 58 4.38 18.42 0.72
N GLY A 59 3.23 17.76 0.58
CA GLY A 59 2.81 17.14 -0.68
C GLY A 59 2.24 15.73 -0.54
N ILE A 60 2.22 15.00 -1.66
CA ILE A 60 1.71 13.63 -1.73
C ILE A 60 2.88 12.66 -1.55
N SER A 61 2.89 11.95 -0.43
CA SER A 61 3.91 10.95 -0.10
C SER A 61 3.36 9.54 -0.36
N PRO A 62 3.99 8.74 -1.26
CA PRO A 62 3.60 7.36 -1.49
C PRO A 62 4.09 6.47 -0.35
N TYR A 63 3.18 5.69 0.23
CA TYR A 63 3.48 4.73 1.29
C TYR A 63 3.03 3.34 0.87
N PHE A 64 3.82 2.30 1.13
CA PHE A 64 3.54 0.95 0.66
C PHE A 64 3.31 0.01 1.84
N ARG A 65 2.28 -0.84 1.76
CA ARG A 65 1.97 -1.87 2.75
C ARG A 65 1.71 -3.21 2.09
N VAL A 66 2.01 -4.31 2.77
CA VAL A 66 1.72 -5.67 2.31
C VAL A 66 0.51 -6.25 3.03
N VAL A 67 -0.41 -6.86 2.30
CA VAL A 67 -1.60 -7.51 2.85
C VAL A 67 -1.21 -8.86 3.46
N VAL A 68 -1.64 -9.11 4.70
CA VAL A 68 -1.46 -10.36 5.44
C VAL A 68 -2.77 -10.89 6.01
#